data_AF-A0A948Q370-F1
#
_entry.id   AF-A0A948Q370-F1
#
_cell.length_a   1.000
_cell.length_b   1.000
_cell.length_c   1.000
_cell.angle_alpha   90.00
_cell.angle_beta   90.00
_cell.angle_gamma   90.00
#
_symmetry.space_group_name_H-M   'P 1'
#
loop_
_entity.id
_entity.type
_entity.pdbx_description
1 polymer ?
#
loop_
_entity_poly.entity_id
_entity_poly.type
_entity_poly.pdbx_seq_one_letter_code
_entity_poly.pdbx_strand_id
1 'polypeptide(L)'
;MRLSKNKIGYLAHRVLKMVQEHPRIHIIANEDLLLRAVDDAIYDNMHEEDEIDEQVESLIKQNVNEIRAMDMDVGALRNKMKRELARKRNFTL
;
A
#
# COMPACT_ATOMS: atom_id res chain seq x y z
N MET A 1 0.94 -9.21 1.06
CA MET A 1 2.04 -9.91 0.35
C MET A 1 3.10 -8.86 0.07
N ARG A 2 4.33 -9.01 0.58
CA ARG A 2 5.39 -8.02 0.31
C ARG A 2 5.97 -8.25 -1.09
N LEU A 3 6.00 -7.20 -1.92
CA LEU A 3 6.70 -7.23 -3.20
C LEU A 3 8.21 -7.14 -2.94
N SER A 4 9.00 -7.93 -3.65
CA SER A 4 10.46 -7.80 -3.60
C SER A 4 10.90 -6.55 -4.34
N LYS A 5 12.06 -5.96 -3.98
CA LYS A 5 12.64 -4.79 -4.68
C LYS A 5 12.69 -4.98 -6.20
N ASN A 6 13.06 -6.17 -6.66
CA ASN A 6 13.11 -6.50 -8.09
C ASN A 6 11.73 -6.37 -8.75
N LYS A 7 10.66 -6.69 -8.03
CA LYS A 7 9.28 -6.59 -8.52
C LYS A 7 8.76 -5.15 -8.49
N ILE A 8 9.20 -4.34 -7.54
CA ILE A 8 8.93 -2.89 -7.51
C ILE A 8 9.56 -2.24 -8.74
N GLY A 9 10.86 -2.48 -9.00
CA GLY A 9 11.52 -1.96 -10.20
C GLY A 9 10.87 -2.42 -11.51
N TYR A 10 10.45 -3.68 -11.59
CA TYR A 10 9.68 -4.16 -12.75
C TYR A 10 8.36 -3.42 -12.94
N LEU A 11 7.63 -3.15 -11.86
CA LEU A 11 6.38 -2.37 -11.92
C LEU A 11 6.65 -0.92 -12.31
N ALA A 12 7.71 -0.30 -11.78
CA ALA A 12 8.10 1.06 -12.13
C ALA A 12 8.41 1.20 -13.63
N HIS A 13 9.17 0.26 -14.20
CA HIS A 13 9.43 0.22 -15.65
C HIS A 13 8.14 0.02 -16.46
N ARG A 14 7.21 -0.80 -15.99
CA ARG A 14 5.94 -1.03 -16.68
C ARG A 14 5.06 0.22 -16.66
N VAL A 15 5.00 0.92 -15.53
CA VAL A 15 4.28 2.20 -15.41
C VAL A 15 4.91 3.24 -16.32
N LEU A 16 6.24 3.36 -16.33
CA LEU A 16 6.95 4.29 -17.21
C LEU A 16 6.61 4.05 -18.69
N LYS A 17 6.63 2.78 -19.12
CA LYS A 17 6.24 2.39 -20.48
C LYS A 17 4.79 2.78 -20.79
N MET A 18 3.86 2.55 -19.86
CA MET A 18 2.46 2.96 -20.02
C MET A 18 2.30 4.48 -20.14
N VAL A 19 3.11 5.25 -19.39
CA VAL A 19 3.13 6.72 -19.46
C VAL A 19 3.68 7.20 -20.81
N GLN A 20 4.74 6.57 -21.31
CA GLN A 20 5.33 6.87 -22.62
C GLN A 20 4.41 6.54 -23.79
N GLU A 21 3.68 5.43 -23.71
CA GLU A 21 2.73 5.00 -24.74
C GLU A 21 1.42 5.80 -24.72
N HIS A 22 1.20 6.63 -23.70
CA HIS A 22 -0.04 7.37 -23.56
C HIS A 22 -0.07 8.60 -24.47
N PRO A 23 -1.00 8.70 -25.44
CA PRO A 23 -0.98 9.73 -26.48
C PRO A 23 -1.24 11.16 -25.98
N ARG A 24 -1.59 11.33 -24.70
CA ARG A 24 -1.83 12.64 -24.07
C ARG A 24 -0.75 13.06 -23.07
N ILE A 25 0.28 12.23 -22.88
CA ILE A 25 1.36 12.53 -21.94
C ILE A 25 2.63 12.83 -22.72
N HIS A 26 3.17 14.03 -22.51
CA HIS A 26 4.47 14.41 -23.04
C HIS A 26 5.45 14.52 -21.88
N ILE A 27 6.41 13.59 -21.86
CA ILE A 27 7.45 13.57 -20.84
C ILE A 27 8.50 14.63 -21.21
N ILE A 28 8.62 15.65 -20.38
CA ILE A 28 9.61 16.74 -20.54
C ILE A 28 10.86 16.45 -19.68
N ALA A 29 10.72 15.59 -18.67
CA ALA A 29 11.78 15.24 -17.72
C ALA A 29 12.68 14.09 -18.24
N ASN A 30 13.83 13.91 -17.60
CA ASN A 30 14.69 12.73 -17.82
C ASN A 30 13.93 11.47 -17.38
N GLU A 31 13.95 10.45 -18.23
CA GLU A 31 13.36 9.13 -18.01
C GLU A 31 13.83 8.47 -16.70
N ASP A 32 15.12 8.61 -16.36
CA ASP A 32 15.69 8.05 -15.13
C ASP A 32 15.11 8.71 -13.87
N LEU A 33 14.83 10.02 -13.93
CA LEU A 33 14.21 10.73 -12.81
C LEU A 33 12.76 10.31 -12.63
N LEU A 34 12.04 10.11 -13.74
CA LEU A 34 10.66 9.62 -13.70
C LEU A 34 10.59 8.19 -13.16
N LEU A 35 11.51 7.32 -13.57
CA LEU A 35 11.60 5.95 -13.07
C LEU A 35 11.82 5.92 -11.55
N ARG A 36 12.77 6.72 -11.04
CA ARG A 36 13.00 6.82 -9.59
C ARG A 36 11.79 7.35 -8.84
N ALA A 37 11.14 8.39 -9.35
CA ALA A 37 9.94 8.95 -8.74
C ALA A 37 8.80 7.92 -8.66
N VAL A 38 8.65 7.07 -9.67
CA VAL A 38 7.67 5.97 -9.65
C VAL A 38 8.09 4.87 -8.66
N ASP A 39 9.36 4.50 -8.61
CA ASP A 39 9.89 3.51 -7.65
C ASP A 39 9.66 3.97 -6.20
N ASP A 40 10.01 5.22 -5.90
CA ASP A 40 9.81 5.86 -4.60
C ASP A 40 8.31 5.90 -4.24
N ALA A 41 7.44 6.30 -5.19
CA ALA A 41 6.00 6.34 -4.95
C ALA A 41 5.39 4.95 -4.67
N ILE A 42 5.87 3.89 -5.34
CA ILE A 42 5.43 2.53 -5.06
C ILE A 42 5.94 2.09 -3.68
N TYR A 43 7.19 2.41 -3.35
CA TYR A 43 7.78 2.09 -2.06
C TYR A 43 7.04 2.78 -0.90
N ASP A 44 6.76 4.06 -1.01
CA ASP A 44 6.04 4.85 0.00
C ASP A 44 4.64 4.29 0.22
N ASN A 45 3.91 3.96 -0.86
CA ASN A 45 2.60 3.32 -0.74
C ASN A 45 2.66 1.97 -0.02
N MET A 46 3.68 1.16 -0.31
CA MET A 46 3.87 -0.11 0.39
C MET A 46 4.21 0.09 1.87
N HIS A 47 5.03 1.09 2.18
CA HIS A 47 5.39 1.39 3.56
C HIS A 47 4.18 1.84 4.36
N GLU A 48 3.33 2.68 3.78
CA GLU A 48 2.10 3.13 4.42
C GLU A 48 1.10 1.98 4.62
N GLU A 49 1.00 1.03 3.68
CA GLU A 49 0.21 -0.19 3.88
C GLU A 49 0.74 -1.02 5.06
N ASP A 50 2.07 -1.20 5.14
CA ASP A 50 2.71 -1.94 6.23
C ASP A 50 2.44 -1.27 7.59
N GLU A 51 2.50 0.06 7.68
CA GLU A 51 2.14 0.79 8.91
C GLU A 51 0.68 0.60 9.30
N ILE A 52 -0.24 0.61 8.32
CA ILE A 52 -1.66 0.34 8.58
C ILE A 52 -1.82 -1.07 9.14
N ASP A 53 -1.16 -2.07 8.54
CA ASP A 53 -1.23 -3.45 9.01
C ASP A 53 -0.65 -3.62 10.43
N GLU A 54 0.47 -2.97 10.75
CA GLU A 54 1.05 -2.97 12.10
C GLU A 54 0.11 -2.33 13.14
N GLN A 55 -0.56 -1.23 12.78
CA GLN A 55 -1.54 -0.60 13.65
C GLN A 55 -2.75 -1.50 13.90
N VAL A 56 -3.25 -2.18 12.86
CA VAL A 56 -4.34 -3.15 13.02
C VAL A 56 -3.93 -4.29 13.95
N GLU A 57 -2.74 -4.85 13.79
CA GLU A 57 -2.24 -5.92 14.66
C GLU A 57 -2.10 -5.46 16.12
N SER A 58 -1.63 -4.23 16.34
CA SER A 58 -1.57 -3.64 17.68
C SER A 58 -2.95 -3.50 18.31
N LEU A 59 -3.94 -3.00 17.56
CA LEU A 59 -5.32 -2.87 18.04
C LEU A 59 -5.96 -4.23 18.34
N ILE A 60 -5.71 -5.24 17.50
CA ILE A 60 -6.19 -6.60 17.77
C ILE A 60 -5.55 -7.13 19.06
N LYS A 61 -4.23 -6.99 19.21
CA LYS A 61 -3.49 -7.43 20.40
C LYS A 61 -4.01 -6.80 21.69
N GLN A 62 -4.32 -5.50 21.66
CA GLN A 62 -4.88 -4.79 22.82
C GLN A 62 -6.26 -5.31 23.22
N ASN A 63 -7.08 -5.74 22.25
CA ASN A 63 -8.47 -6.15 22.47
C ASN A 63 -8.68 -7.68 22.45
N VAL A 64 -7.61 -8.49 22.46
CA VAL A 64 -7.70 -9.97 22.34
C VAL A 64 -8.66 -10.58 23.36
N ASN A 65 -8.66 -10.09 24.59
CA ASN A 65 -9.49 -10.65 25.66
C ASN A 65 -10.99 -10.38 25.42
N GLU A 66 -11.34 -9.19 24.93
CA GLU A 66 -12.72 -8.83 24.59
C GLU A 66 -13.21 -9.57 23.35
N ILE A 67 -12.36 -9.65 22.32
CA ILE A 67 -12.62 -10.40 21.09
C ILE A 67 -12.91 -11.88 21.40
N ARG A 68 -12.13 -12.48 22.30
CA ARG A 68 -12.35 -13.86 22.77
C ARG A 68 -13.60 -14.00 23.63
N ALA A 69 -13.87 -13.03 24.51
CA ALA A 69 -15.05 -13.06 25.37
C ALA A 69 -16.36 -12.92 24.58
N MET A 70 -16.34 -12.21 23.45
CA MET A 70 -17.49 -11.97 22.58
C MET A 70 -17.57 -12.92 21.38
N ASP A 71 -16.69 -13.92 21.28
CA ASP A 71 -16.59 -14.85 20.14
C ASP A 71 -16.59 -14.15 18.77
N MET A 72 -15.87 -13.02 18.70
CA MET A 72 -15.83 -12.20 17.49
C MET A 72 -14.86 -12.77 16.46
N ASP A 73 -15.27 -12.75 15.18
CA ASP A 73 -14.39 -13.11 14.06
C ASP A 73 -13.26 -12.08 13.88
N VAL A 74 -12.06 -12.50 14.28
CA VAL A 74 -10.81 -11.74 14.17
C VAL A 74 -10.52 -11.32 12.73
N GLY A 75 -10.82 -12.17 11.75
CA GLY A 75 -10.59 -11.91 10.33
C GLY A 75 -11.49 -10.79 9.79
N ALA A 76 -12.78 -10.85 10.13
CA ALA A 76 -13.72 -9.79 9.77
C ALA A 76 -13.37 -8.45 10.45
N LEU A 77 -12.98 -8.49 11.73
CA LEU A 77 -12.57 -7.31 12.50
C LEU A 77 -11.31 -6.66 11.89
N ARG A 78 -10.30 -7.47 11.57
CA ARG A 78 -9.07 -7.03 10.90
C ARG A 78 -9.38 -6.28 9.61
N ASN A 79 -10.20 -6.87 8.74
CA ASN A 79 -10.56 -6.26 7.46
C ASN A 79 -11.32 -4.94 7.63
N LYS A 80 -12.23 -4.86 8.62
CA LYS A 80 -12.95 -3.63 8.93
C LYS A 80 -12.01 -2.53 9.43
N MET A 81 -11.13 -2.85 10.39
CA MET A 81 -10.15 -1.92 10.94
C MET A 81 -9.17 -1.44 9.87
N LYS A 82 -8.67 -2.35 9.02
CA LYS A 82 -7.76 -2.02 7.93
C LYS A 82 -8.39 -1.00 6.96
N ARG A 83 -9.65 -1.20 6.57
CA ARG A 83 -10.39 -0.26 5.71
C ARG A 83 -10.65 1.09 6.38
N GLU A 84 -10.99 1.10 7.66
CA GLU A 84 -11.22 2.35 8.40
C GLU A 84 -9.93 3.17 8.56
N LEU A 85 -8.81 2.50 8.87
CA LEU A 85 -7.50 3.15 8.98
C LEU A 85 -7.01 3.69 7.64
N ALA A 86 -7.17 2.91 6.56
CA ALA A 86 -6.84 3.36 5.21
C ALA A 86 -7.65 4.61 4.81
N ARG A 87 -8.97 4.61 5.05
CA ARG A 87 -9.83 5.78 4.81
C ARG A 87 -9.37 7.02 5.58
N LYS A 88 -8.97 6.87 6.85
CA LYS A 88 -8.48 8.00 7.67
C LYS A 88 -7.17 8.59 7.15
N ARG A 89 -6.35 7.77 6.49
CA ARG A 89 -5.08 8.18 5.89
C ARG A 89 -5.20 8.63 4.42
N ASN A 90 -6.41 8.69 3.87
CA ASN A 90 -6.64 8.86 2.43
C ASN A 90 -5.96 7.80 1.56
N PHE A 91 -5.67 6.63 2.16
CA PHE A 91 -5.08 5.49 1.50
C PHE A 91 -6.18 4.58 0.93
N THR A 92 -6.00 4.07 -0.28
CA THR A 92 -6.98 3.20 -0.95
C THR A 92 -6.46 1.77 -0.97
N LEU A 93 -7.25 0.84 -0.41
CA LEU A 93 -6.99 -0.61 -0.32
C LEU A 93 -7.85 -1.43 -1.28
#